data_AF-A0A959PDQ6-F1
#
_entry.id   AF-A0A959PDQ6-F1
#
_cell.length_a   1.000
_cell.length_b   1.000
_cell.length_c   1.000
_cell.angle_alpha   90.00
_cell.angle_beta   90.00
_cell.angle_gamma   90.00
#
_symmetry.space_group_name_H-M   'P 1'
#
loop_
_entity.id
_entity.type
_entity.pdbx_description
1 polymer ?
#
loop_
_entity_poly.entity_id
_entity_poly.type
_entity_poly.pdbx_seq_one_letter_code
_entity_poly.pdbx_strand_id
1 'polypeptide(L)' 'MNLQDIVNPLGKLMESTFGILEGELPNMFNWLCIVLGFVGLFYWLRTQKRYNQRAKSEGTLA' A
#
# COMPACT_ATOMS: atom_id res chain seq x y z
N MET A 1 26.10 32.46 19.85
CA MET A 1 25.87 31.31 18.95
C MET A 1 27.14 30.48 18.94
N ASN A 2 27.06 29.25 19.44
CA ASN A 2 28.12 28.26 19.37
C ASN A 2 27.79 27.26 18.25
N LEU A 3 28.76 26.50 17.78
CA LEU A 3 28.61 25.45 16.78
C LEU A 3 27.47 24.48 17.10
N GLN A 4 27.24 24.20 18.40
CA GLN A 4 26.14 23.36 18.86
C GLN A 4 24.75 23.93 18.51
N ASP A 5 24.60 25.26 18.48
CA ASP A 5 23.33 25.93 18.13
C ASP A 5 22.97 25.75 16.65
N ILE A 6 23.95 25.40 15.80
CA ILE A 6 23.79 25.16 14.37
C ILE A 6 23.73 23.65 14.08
N VAL A 7 24.58 22.84 14.71
CA VAL A 7 24.67 21.40 14.47
C VAL A 7 23.47 20.65 15.02
N ASN A 8 22.96 21.02 16.20
CA ASN A 8 21.81 20.35 16.81
C ASN A 8 20.51 20.44 15.99
N PRO A 9 20.08 21.62 15.49
CA PRO A 9 18.90 21.69 14.64
C PRO A 9 19.10 20.96 13.30
N LEU A 10 20.31 21.00 12.73
CA LEU A 10 20.64 20.26 11.51
C LEU A 10 20.51 18.75 11.72
N GLY A 11 21.04 18.24 12.85
CA GLY A 11 20.94 16.83 13.24
C GLY A 11 19.49 16.39 13.43
N LYS A 12 18.67 17.20 14.11
CA LYS A 12 17.22 16.93 14.28
C LYS A 12 16.46 16.92 12.95
N LEU A 13 16.81 17.80 12.00
CA LEU A 13 16.20 17.80 10.67
C LEU A 13 16.54 16.53 9.88
N MET A 14 17.80 16.07 9.95
CA MET A 14 18.21 14.82 9.32
C MET A 14 17.53 13.62 9.96
N GLU A 15 17.53 13.53 11.29
CA GLU A 15 16.85 12.46 12.06
C GLU A 15 15.35 12.41 11.74
N SER A 16 14.68 13.58 11.67
CA SER A 16 13.27 13.67 11.27
C SER A 16 13.03 13.19 9.83
N THR A 17 13.97 13.43 8.92
CA THR A 17 13.85 13.01 7.51
C THR A 17 13.95 11.49 7.38
N PHE A 18 14.88 10.87 8.12
CA PHE A 18 15.02 9.41 8.16
C PHE A 18 13.89 8.73 8.96
N GLY A 19 13.39 9.36 10.03
CA GLY A 19 12.25 8.85 10.79
C GLY A 19 10.96 8.72 9.97
N ILE A 20 10.72 9.63 9.03
CA ILE A 20 9.59 9.52 8.08
C ILE A 20 9.77 8.30 7.16
N LEU A 21 11.01 8.04 6.71
CA LEU A 21 11.34 6.95 5.82
C LEU A 21 11.28 5.57 6.52
N GLU A 22 11.67 5.50 7.79
CA GLU A 22 11.66 4.28 8.59
C GLU A 22 10.29 3.96 9.23
N GLY A 23 9.52 4.98 9.60
CA GLY A 23 8.29 4.80 10.39
C GLY A 23 6.98 4.92 9.61
N GLU A 24 6.80 6.03 8.87
CA GLU A 24 5.48 6.40 8.34
C GLU A 24 5.25 5.90 6.91
N LEU A 25 6.26 6.01 6.05
CA LEU A 25 6.19 5.55 4.66
C LEU A 25 5.94 4.03 4.53
N PRO A 26 6.65 3.16 5.28
CA PRO A 26 6.47 1.71 5.18
C PRO A 26 5.08 1.28 5.65
N ASN A 27 4.53 1.94 6.69
CA ASN A 27 3.23 1.60 7.23
C ASN A 27 2.10 1.99 6.26
N MET A 28 2.16 3.19 5.68
CA MET A 28 1.16 3.63 4.70
C MET A 28 1.22 2.80 3.41
N PHE A 29 2.42 2.49 2.91
CA PHE A 29 2.59 1.64 1.74
C PHE A 29 2.06 0.21 1.98
N ASN A 30 2.33 -0.37 3.16
CA ASN A 30 1.82 -1.68 3.54
C ASN A 30 0.29 -1.70 3.57
N TRP A 31 -0.34 -0.71 4.23
CA TRP A 31 -1.79 -0.55 4.21
C TRP A 31 -2.37 -0.40 2.81
N LEU A 32 -1.71 0.38 1.94
CA LEU A 32 -2.13 0.55 0.56
C LEU A 32 -2.05 -0.76 -0.24
N CYS A 33 -0.96 -1.53 -0.09
CA CYS A 33 -0.83 -2.86 -0.68
C CYS A 33 -1.93 -3.82 -0.21
N ILE A 34 -2.24 -3.82 1.09
CA ILE A 34 -3.32 -4.64 1.66
C ILE A 34 -4.66 -4.27 1.04
N VAL A 35 -5.00 -2.97 1.03
CA VAL A 35 -6.27 -2.48 0.46
C VAL A 35 -6.39 -2.82 -1.01
N LEU A 36 -5.33 -2.58 -1.80
CA LEU A 36 -5.31 -2.92 -3.23
C LEU A 36 -5.44 -4.43 -3.46
N GLY A 37 -4.79 -5.26 -2.64
CA GLY A 37 -4.92 -6.72 -2.69
C GLY A 37 -6.37 -7.17 -2.50
N PHE A 38 -7.06 -6.65 -1.49
CA PHE A 38 -8.46 -6.97 -1.26
C PHE A 38 -9.38 -6.45 -2.36
N VAL A 39 -9.20 -5.20 -2.81
CA VAL A 39 -9.99 -4.63 -3.92
C VAL A 39 -9.83 -5.48 -5.19
N GLY A 40 -8.60 -5.84 -5.53
CA GLY A 40 -8.30 -6.72 -6.66
C GLY A 40 -8.95 -8.10 -6.54
N LEU A 41 -8.90 -8.71 -5.36
CA LEU A 41 -9.54 -10.01 -5.09
C LEU A 41 -11.06 -9.93 -5.26
N PHE A 42 -11.72 -8.92 -4.69
CA PHE A 42 -13.17 -8.76 -4.83
C PHE A 42 -13.58 -8.51 -6.28
N TYR A 43 -12.82 -7.68 -7.00
CA TYR A 43 -13.03 -7.46 -8.44
C TYR A 43 -12.89 -8.75 -9.25
N TRP A 44 -11.85 -9.55 -8.96
CA TRP A 44 -11.61 -10.81 -9.64
C TRP A 44 -12.71 -11.84 -9.37
N LEU A 45 -13.12 -12.02 -8.10
CA LEU A 45 -14.22 -12.92 -7.73
C LEU A 45 -15.54 -12.54 -8.40
N ARG A 46 -15.85 -11.24 -8.49
CA ARG A 46 -17.03 -10.75 -9.22
C ARG A 46 -16.96 -11.10 -10.71
N THR A 47 -15.77 -10.96 -11.30
CA THR A 47 -15.52 -11.26 -12.71
C THR A 47 -15.62 -12.76 -12.98
N GLN A 48 -15.02 -13.60 -12.13
CA GLN A 48 -15.11 -15.05 -12.21
C GLN A 48 -16.56 -15.53 -12.08
N LYS A 49 -17.34 -14.97 -11.15
CA LYS A 49 -18.77 -15.27 -11.02
C LYS A 49 -19.53 -15.01 -12.33
N ARG A 50 -19.27 -13.88 -12.98
CA ARG A 50 -19.90 -13.53 -14.27
C ARG A 50 -19.51 -14.52 -15.37
N TYR A 51 -18.25 -14.92 -15.45
CA TYR A 51 -17.81 -15.90 -16.44
C TYR A 51 -18.39 -17.29 -16.18
N ASN A 52 -18.47 -17.73 -14.93
CA ASN A 52 -19.14 -18.98 -14.57
C ASN A 52 -20.63 -18.96 -14.93
N GLN A 53 -21.32 -17.85 -14.68
CA GLN A 53 -22.73 -17.71 -15.08
C GLN A 53 -22.90 -17.82 -16.60
N ARG A 54 -22.01 -17.19 -17.37
CA ARG A 54 -22.03 -17.24 -18.83
C ARG A 54 -21.75 -18.64 -19.36
N ALA A 55 -20.71 -19.30 -18.85
CA ALA A 55 -20.40 -20.69 -19.22
C ALA A 55 -21.55 -21.64 -18.86
N LYS A 56 -22.26 -21.38 -17.75
CA LYS A 56 -23.47 -22.13 -17.38
C LYS A 56 -24.59 -21.96 -18.41
N SER A 57 -24.83 -20.74 -18.89
CA SER A 57 -25.87 -20.48 -19.89
C SER A 57 -25.52 -21.03 -21.28
N GLU A 58 -24.23 -21.06 -21.62
CA GLU A 58 -23.74 -21.55 -22.92
C GLU A 58 -23.51 -23.07 -22.93
N GLY A 59 -23.71 -23.77 -21.80
CA GLY A 59 -23.48 -25.21 -21.67
C GLY A 59 -22.00 -25.60 -21.74
N THR A 60 -21.09 -24.64 -21.59
CA THR A 60 -19.62 -24.81 -21.65
C THR A 60 -18.98 -24.86 -20.27
N LEU A 61 -19.78 -24.90 -19.20
CA LEU A 61 -19.29 -25.07 -17.84
C LEU A 61 -18.72 -26.49 -17.69
N ALA A 62 -17.40 -26.58 -17.48
CA ALA A 62 -16.70 -27.84 -17.22
C ALA A 62 -17.11 -28.47 -15.88
#